data_AF-A0A554IGE2-F1
#
_entry.id   AF-A0A554IGE2-F1
#
_cell.length_a   1.000
_cell.length_b   1.000
_cell.length_c   1.000
_cell.angle_alpha   90.00
_cell.angle_beta   90.00
_cell.angle_gamma   90.00
#
_symmetry.space_group_name_H-M   'P 1'
#
loop_
_entity.id
_entity.type
_entity.pdbx_description
1 polymer ?
#
loop_
_entity_poly.entity_id
_entity_poly.type
_entity_poly.pdbx_seq_one_letter_code
_entity_poly.pdbx_strand_id
1 'polypeptide(L)'
;MSNRNFPELSEENLARFFKAMKVFQEENIPLPGNKCKAENCGGDVVREVSGWFNGAFLYRTAACRKCGRQYLHAGDDVPKVGEKEFIEMMNTPFTI
;
A
#
# COMPACT_ATOMS: atom_id res chain seq x y z
N MET A 1 8.23 -35.47 -4.89
CA MET A 1 8.81 -34.10 -4.95
C MET A 1 8.52 -33.56 -6.33
N SER A 2 7.74 -32.48 -6.44
CA SER A 2 7.41 -31.88 -7.74
C SER A 2 8.65 -31.17 -8.28
N ASN A 3 9.25 -31.73 -9.34
CA ASN A 3 10.16 -30.98 -10.20
C ASN A 3 9.33 -29.90 -10.88
N ARG A 4 9.32 -28.70 -10.29
CA ARG A 4 8.86 -27.51 -10.99
C ARG A 4 9.91 -27.24 -12.07
N ASN A 5 9.68 -27.78 -13.26
CA ASN A 5 10.35 -27.34 -14.47
C ASN A 5 9.98 -25.88 -14.66
N PHE A 6 10.82 -24.97 -14.17
CA PHE A 6 10.78 -23.60 -14.63
C PHE A 6 11.16 -23.65 -16.11
N PRO A 7 10.27 -23.22 -17.02
CA PRO A 7 10.64 -23.15 -18.42
C PRO A 7 11.92 -22.30 -18.54
N GLU A 8 12.91 -22.80 -19.28
CA GLU A 8 14.09 -22.00 -19.62
C GLU A 8 13.61 -20.78 -20.41
N LEU A 9 13.54 -19.65 -19.73
CA LEU A 9 13.17 -18.38 -20.34
C LEU A 9 14.38 -17.89 -21.12
N SER A 10 14.16 -17.51 -22.39
CA SER A 10 15.19 -16.80 -23.16
C SER A 10 15.63 -15.53 -22.43
N GLU A 11 16.87 -15.10 -22.65
CA GLU A 11 17.40 -13.85 -22.07
C GLU A 11 16.49 -12.66 -22.38
N GLU A 12 15.90 -12.61 -23.58
CA GLU A 12 14.94 -11.59 -23.98
C GLU A 12 13.67 -11.62 -23.13
N ASN A 13 13.12 -12.80 -22.85
CA ASN A 13 11.92 -12.95 -22.02
C ASN A 13 12.21 -12.58 -20.56
N LEU A 14 13.38 -12.94 -20.03
CA LEU A 14 13.84 -12.51 -18.71
C LEU A 14 13.97 -10.99 -18.64
N ALA A 15 14.62 -10.36 -19.62
CA ALA A 15 14.76 -8.91 -19.67
C ALA A 15 13.41 -8.18 -19.71
N ARG A 16 12.45 -8.68 -20.51
CA ARG A 16 11.08 -8.14 -20.55
C ARG A 16 10.36 -8.30 -19.22
N PHE A 17 10.51 -9.46 -18.57
CA PHE A 17 9.92 -9.72 -17.27
C PHE A 17 10.46 -8.76 -16.20
N PHE A 18 11.79 -8.61 -16.09
CA PHE A 18 12.40 -7.70 -15.12
C PHE A 18 12.00 -6.24 -15.36
N LYS A 19 11.91 -5.82 -16.63
CA LYS A 19 11.43 -4.48 -16.99
C LYS A 19 9.98 -4.27 -16.53
N ALA A 20 9.08 -5.23 -16.79
CA ALA A 20 7.70 -5.14 -16.37
C ALA A 20 7.56 -5.10 -14.83
N MET A 21 8.33 -5.93 -14.12
CA MET A 21 8.36 -5.95 -12.66
C MET A 21 8.82 -4.62 -12.08
N LYS A 22 9.85 -4.00 -12.66
CA LYS A 22 10.34 -2.69 -12.23
C LYS A 22 9.28 -1.61 -12.39
N VAL A 23 8.62 -1.56 -13.56
CA VAL A 23 7.52 -0.61 -13.81
C VAL A 23 6.39 -0.81 -12.81
N PHE A 24 5.99 -2.07 -12.60
CA PHE A 24 4.94 -2.41 -11.64
C PHE A 24 5.30 -1.96 -10.21
N GLN A 25 6.53 -2.19 -9.77
CA GLN A 25 7.00 -1.74 -8.46
C GLN A 25 6.97 -0.21 -8.35
N GLU A 26 7.51 0.49 -9.34
CA GLU A 26 7.54 1.95 -9.36
C GLU A 26 6.13 2.56 -9.36
N GLU A 27 5.17 1.97 -10.06
CA GLU A 27 3.78 2.43 -10.08
C GLU A 27 3.02 2.26 -8.76
N ASN A 28 3.50 1.34 -7.91
CA ASN A 28 2.94 1.00 -6.61
C ASN A 28 3.69 1.65 -5.43
N ILE A 29 4.62 2.56 -5.73
CA ILE A 29 5.31 3.41 -4.75
C ILE A 29 4.84 4.87 -4.97
N PRO A 30 4.47 5.60 -3.90
CA PRO A 30 4.08 7.00 -4.02
C PRO A 30 5.26 7.89 -4.46
N LEU A 31 4.96 9.12 -4.86
CA LEU A 31 6.00 10.13 -5.12
C LEU A 31 6.67 10.57 -3.80
N PRO A 32 7.89 11.13 -3.85
CA PRO A 32 8.56 11.68 -2.68
C PRO A 32 7.67 12.61 -1.86
N GLY A 33 7.79 12.53 -0.54
CA GLY A 33 6.88 13.24 0.38
C GLY A 33 5.49 12.63 0.47
N ASN A 34 5.36 11.33 0.17
CA ASN A 34 4.12 10.57 0.26
C ASN A 34 2.98 11.13 -0.60
N LYS A 35 3.30 11.56 -1.83
CA LYS A 35 2.32 12.18 -2.74
C LYS A 35 1.75 11.20 -3.75
N CYS A 36 0.49 11.39 -4.10
CA CYS A 36 -0.20 10.58 -5.08
C CYS A 36 0.37 10.81 -6.49
N LYS A 37 0.72 9.71 -7.15
CA LYS A 37 1.20 9.64 -8.54
C LYS A 37 0.07 9.75 -9.59
N ALA A 38 -1.21 9.72 -9.19
CA ALA A 38 -2.30 9.91 -10.14
C ALA A 38 -2.26 11.34 -10.72
N GLU A 39 -2.46 11.44 -12.03
CA GLU A 39 -2.40 12.70 -12.76
C GLU A 39 -3.34 13.74 -12.12
N ASN A 40 -2.82 14.96 -11.88
CA ASN A 40 -3.54 16.08 -11.29
C ASN A 40 -4.20 15.81 -9.91
N CYS A 41 -3.83 14.73 -9.21
CA CYS A 41 -4.39 14.43 -7.90
C CYS A 41 -3.75 15.29 -6.81
N GLY A 42 -2.43 15.19 -6.64
CA GLY A 42 -1.66 15.91 -5.61
C GLY A 42 -1.99 15.55 -4.16
N GLY A 43 -2.84 14.54 -3.93
CA GLY A 43 -3.26 14.13 -2.59
C GLY A 43 -2.16 13.40 -1.80
N ASP A 44 -2.29 13.43 -0.49
CA ASP A 44 -1.41 12.69 0.43
C ASP A 44 -1.77 11.21 0.49
N VAL A 45 -0.74 10.38 0.51
CA VAL A 45 -0.81 8.94 0.69
C VAL A 45 -0.53 8.62 2.15
N VAL A 46 -1.43 7.87 2.77
CA VAL A 46 -1.36 7.48 4.18
C VAL A 46 -1.77 6.03 4.37
N ARG A 47 -1.44 5.44 5.52
CA ARG A 47 -1.96 4.16 6.00
C ARG A 47 -2.95 4.43 7.12
N GLU A 48 -4.24 4.25 6.84
CA GLU A 48 -5.30 4.48 7.82
C GLU A 48 -5.48 3.24 8.71
N VAL A 49 -5.78 3.46 10.00
CA VAL A 49 -6.14 2.36 10.90
C VAL A 49 -7.33 1.57 10.36
N SER A 50 -7.19 0.24 10.38
CA SER A 50 -8.26 -0.71 10.04
C SER A 50 -8.75 -1.51 11.25
N GLY A 51 -7.97 -1.56 12.33
CA GLY A 51 -8.36 -2.31 13.51
C GLY A 51 -7.30 -2.31 14.60
N TRP A 52 -7.56 -3.11 15.63
CA TRP A 52 -6.67 -3.32 16.76
C TRP A 52 -6.58 -4.82 17.05
N PHE A 53 -5.37 -5.35 17.19
CA PHE A 53 -5.14 -6.76 17.49
C PHE A 53 -3.90 -6.92 18.38
N ASN A 54 -4.02 -7.70 19.45
CA ASN A 54 -2.93 -7.99 20.40
C ASN A 54 -2.16 -6.75 20.90
N GLY A 55 -2.86 -5.66 21.19
CA GLY A 55 -2.25 -4.43 21.73
C GLY A 55 -1.60 -3.53 20.68
N ALA A 56 -1.79 -3.79 19.38
CA ALA A 56 -1.26 -2.98 18.30
C ALA A 56 -2.34 -2.60 17.28
N PHE A 57 -2.19 -1.41 16.68
CA PHE A 57 -3.00 -1.00 15.54
C PHE A 57 -2.63 -1.77 14.28
N LEU A 58 -3.68 -2.16 13.54
CA LEU A 58 -3.59 -2.65 12.17
C LEU A 58 -3.90 -1.48 11.24
N TYR A 59 -3.20 -1.40 10.12
CA TYR A 59 -3.40 -0.36 9.11
C TYR A 59 -3.73 -0.96 7.76
N ARG A 60 -4.50 -0.22 6.96
CA ARG A 60 -4.79 -0.54 5.56
C ARG A 60 -3.54 -0.37 4.70
N THR A 61 -3.59 -0.96 3.51
CA THR A 61 -2.69 -0.62 2.41
C THR A 61 -2.63 0.89 2.21
N ALA A 62 -1.44 1.43 1.98
CA ALA A 62 -1.25 2.85 1.75
C ALA A 62 -2.13 3.32 0.58
N ALA A 63 -2.87 4.40 0.78
CA ALA A 63 -3.78 4.93 -0.22
C ALA A 63 -3.81 6.46 -0.20
N CYS A 64 -4.07 7.06 -1.37
CA CYS A 64 -4.29 8.48 -1.48
C CYS A 64 -5.63 8.86 -0.83
N ARG A 65 -5.64 9.79 0.13
CA ARG A 65 -6.87 10.24 0.78
C ARG A 65 -7.84 10.99 -0.16
N LYS A 66 -7.34 11.49 -1.29
CA LYS A 66 -8.15 12.27 -2.24
C LYS A 66 -8.83 11.40 -3.29
N CYS A 67 -8.11 10.45 -3.89
CA CYS A 67 -8.64 9.63 -4.99
C CYS A 67 -8.72 8.13 -4.68
N GLY A 68 -8.29 7.68 -3.51
CA GLY A 68 -8.35 6.28 -3.10
C GLY A 68 -7.36 5.34 -3.79
N ARG A 69 -6.51 5.83 -4.71
CA ARG A 69 -5.48 5.01 -5.36
C ARG A 69 -4.59 4.37 -4.31
N GLN A 70 -4.42 3.05 -4.40
CA GLN A 70 -3.62 2.24 -3.49
C GLN A 70 -2.17 2.11 -3.99
N TYR A 71 -1.26 1.92 -3.04
CA TYR A 71 0.18 1.79 -3.23
C TYR A 71 0.68 0.57 -2.45
N LEU A 72 0.63 -0.60 -3.07
CA LEU A 72 0.90 -1.89 -2.43
C LEU A 72 2.35 -2.06 -1.94
N HIS A 73 3.28 -1.31 -2.54
CA HIS A 73 4.71 -1.36 -2.23
C HIS A 73 5.22 -0.09 -1.56
N ALA A 74 4.32 0.75 -1.07
CA ALA A 74 4.68 1.90 -0.27
C ALA A 74 5.50 1.48 0.98
N GLY A 75 6.58 2.21 1.26
CA GLY A 75 7.44 1.97 2.42
C GLY A 75 6.78 2.28 3.76
N ASP A 76 7.54 2.09 4.83
CA ASP A 76 7.12 2.39 6.21
C ASP A 76 7.21 3.90 6.55
N ASP A 77 7.79 4.70 5.66
CA ASP A 77 7.83 6.16 5.72
C ASP A 77 6.48 6.83 5.38
N VAL A 78 5.51 6.05 4.87
CA VAL A 78 4.14 6.53 4.69
C VAL A 78 3.47 6.74 6.06
N PRO A 79 2.90 7.94 6.31
CA PRO A 79 2.27 8.26 7.59
C PRO A 79 1.14 7.31 7.95
N LYS A 80 1.13 6.90 9.21
CA LYS A 80 0.06 6.14 9.85
C LYS A 80 -0.89 7.12 10.53
N VAL A 81 -2.20 7.01 10.26
CA VAL A 81 -3.20 7.98 10.72
C VAL A 81 -4.49 7.28 11.19
N GLY A 82 -5.34 7.99 11.93
CA GLY A 82 -6.65 7.52 12.37
C GLY A 82 -6.67 6.78 13.71
N GLU A 83 -5.54 6.69 14.41
CA GLU A 83 -5.43 5.98 15.69
C GLU A 83 -6.28 6.62 16.79
N LYS A 84 -6.25 7.94 16.88
CA LYS A 84 -7.01 8.70 17.88
C LYS A 84 -8.50 8.56 17.64
N GLU A 85 -8.93 8.79 16.39
CA GLU A 85 -10.33 8.69 15.97
C GLU A 85 -10.85 7.26 16.17
N PHE A 86 -10.02 6.25 15.91
CA PHE A 86 -10.37 4.85 16.15
C PHE A 86 -10.56 4.57 17.65
N ILE A 87 -9.65 5.04 18.52
CA ILE A 87 -9.79 4.90 19.97
C ILE A 87 -11.06 5.59 20.46
N GLU A 88 -11.33 6.81 19.99
CA GLU A 88 -12.53 7.57 20.35
C GLU A 88 -13.80 6.84 19.93
N MET A 89 -13.84 6.28 18.72
CA MET A 89 -14.95 5.47 18.23
C MET A 89 -15.18 4.23 19.12
N MET A 90 -14.12 3.52 19.51
CA MET A 90 -14.21 2.32 20.35
C MET A 90 -14.65 2.63 21.79
N ASN A 91 -14.36 3.84 22.28
CA ASN A 91 -14.74 4.30 23.62
C ASN A 91 -16.11 4.99 23.66
N THR A 92 -16.71 5.27 22.50
CA THR A 92 -18.03 5.89 22.44
C THR A 92 -19.10 4.84 22.76
N PRO A 93 -19.95 5.05 23.78
CA PRO A 93 -21.03 4.11 24.09
C PRO A 93 -22.00 4.03 22.91
N PHE A 94 -22.27 2.82 22.40
CA PHE A 94 -23.33 2.62 21.42
C PHE A 94 -24.67 2.89 22.09
N THR A 95 -25.33 3.98 21.70
CA THR A 95 -26.74 4.21 22.00
C THR A 95 -27.55 3.53 20.91
N ILE A 96 -28.30 2.49 21.28
CA ILE A 96 -29.26 1.79 20.41
C ILE A 96 -30.64 2.35 20.68
#